data_AF-A0A2M7EPF5-F1
#
_entry.id   AF-A0A2M7EPF5-F1
#
_cell.length_a   1.000
_cell.length_b   1.000
_cell.length_c   1.000
_cell.angle_alpha   90.00
_cell.angle_beta   90.00
_cell.angle_gamma   90.00
#
_symmetry.space_group_name_H-M   'P 1'
#
loop_
_entity.id
_entity.type
_entity.pdbx_description
1 polymer ?
#
loop_
_entity_poly.entity_id
_entity_poly.type
_entity_poly.pdbx_seq_one_letter_code
_entity_poly.pdbx_strand_id
1 'polypeptide(L)'
;MRRAGQIAAAFVLLLAAPLVAQVSGLDPDVAVERTVRDDERGVRAVIRYRPEVMIGGSEEIVNEDGTASLVHWDGIFGQFEAEMIEGKLAADDGEAFLREAVIAVCPTVDTDVLAGQWVQVAGNRLRIFAQCPEVDATLE
;
A
#
# COMPACT_ATOMS: atom_id res chain seq x y z
N MET A 1 20.45 -26.94 -17.46
CA MET A 1 19.30 -27.11 -16.54
C MET A 1 19.73 -26.69 -15.14
N ARG A 2 19.48 -25.43 -14.74
CA ARG A 2 19.72 -24.95 -13.37
C ARG A 2 18.36 -24.82 -12.69
N ARG A 3 18.14 -25.60 -11.63
CA ARG A 3 16.98 -25.46 -10.74
C ARG A 3 17.21 -24.20 -9.91
N ALA A 4 16.49 -23.12 -10.21
CA ALA A 4 16.37 -21.99 -9.31
C ALA A 4 15.42 -22.40 -8.18
N GLY A 5 15.97 -22.59 -6.99
CA GLY A 5 15.20 -22.86 -5.78
C GLY A 5 14.37 -21.63 -5.45
N GLN A 6 13.04 -21.80 -5.43
CA GLN A 6 12.13 -20.87 -4.81
C GLN A 6 12.39 -20.91 -3.31
N ILE A 7 13.08 -19.89 -2.79
CA ILE A 7 13.09 -19.61 -1.36
C ILE A 7 11.78 -18.88 -1.09
N ALA A 8 10.78 -19.62 -0.61
CA ALA A 8 9.57 -19.03 -0.08
C ALA A 8 9.96 -18.31 1.23
N ALA A 9 10.04 -16.98 1.18
CA ALA A 9 10.19 -16.15 2.37
C ALA A 9 8.96 -16.37 3.27
N ALA A 10 9.20 -16.77 4.52
CA ALA A 10 8.16 -17.10 5.47
C ALA A 10 7.64 -15.81 6.15
N PHE A 11 6.65 -15.16 5.55
CA PHE A 11 5.92 -14.08 6.20
C PHE A 11 4.97 -14.63 7.26
N VAL A 12 5.16 -14.23 8.51
CA VAL A 12 4.23 -14.56 9.59
C VAL A 12 3.21 -13.42 9.70
N LEU A 13 2.00 -13.66 9.18
CA LEU A 13 0.85 -12.82 9.46
C LEU A 13 0.35 -13.12 10.89
N LEU A 14 0.71 -12.28 11.86
CA LEU A 14 0.19 -12.40 13.22
C LEU A 14 -1.27 -11.92 13.26
N LEU A 15 -2.20 -12.86 13.09
CA LEU A 15 -3.61 -12.70 13.47
C LEU A 15 -3.71 -12.72 15.01
N ALA A 16 -3.31 -11.61 15.64
CA ALA A 16 -3.51 -11.45 17.07
C ALA A 16 -5.00 -11.22 17.36
N ALA A 17 -5.65 -12.22 17.95
CA ALA A 17 -6.89 -12.06 18.69
C ALA A 17 -6.67 -11.09 19.89
N PRO A 18 -7.72 -10.39 20.37
CA PRO A 18 -7.60 -9.03 20.84
C PRO A 18 -7.05 -8.95 22.27
N LEU A 19 -5.88 -8.35 22.41
CA LEU A 19 -5.44 -7.74 23.67
C LEU A 19 -5.26 -6.25 23.39
N VAL A 20 -6.18 -5.50 23.99
CA VAL A 20 -6.39 -4.06 23.86
C VAL A 20 -5.10 -3.30 24.20
N ALA A 21 -4.32 -2.98 23.17
CA ALA A 21 -3.53 -1.76 23.10
C ALA A 21 -3.97 -1.03 21.84
N GLN A 22 -5.20 -0.51 21.90
CA GLN A 22 -5.71 0.42 20.90
C GLN A 22 -4.86 1.69 20.99
N VAL A 23 -3.88 1.83 20.10
CA VAL A 23 -3.67 3.12 19.44
C VAL A 23 -4.61 3.14 18.23
N SER A 24 -5.89 2.93 18.50
CA SER A 24 -6.95 3.23 17.55
C SER A 24 -7.32 4.69 17.79
N GLY A 25 -7.39 5.47 16.71
CA GLY A 25 -8.25 6.65 16.69
C GLY A 25 -7.54 7.99 16.80
N LEU A 26 -7.13 8.50 15.64
CA LEU A 26 -7.34 9.92 15.31
C LEU A 26 -7.75 10.13 13.84
N ASP A 27 -7.68 9.10 12.99
CA ASP A 27 -8.09 9.18 11.59
C ASP A 27 -9.38 8.38 11.37
N PRO A 28 -10.55 9.05 11.24
CA PRO A 28 -11.83 8.38 11.03
C PRO A 28 -11.93 7.70 9.66
N ASP A 29 -11.03 8.02 8.72
CA ASP A 29 -11.10 7.54 7.33
C ASP A 29 -10.35 6.20 7.17
N VAL A 30 -9.64 5.73 8.20
CA VAL A 30 -8.92 4.45 8.19
C VAL A 30 -9.88 3.31 8.54
N ALA A 31 -10.27 2.53 7.52
CA ALA A 31 -11.10 1.34 7.68
C ALA A 31 -10.31 0.16 8.28
N VAL A 32 -9.03 0.04 7.95
CA VAL A 32 -8.16 -1.05 8.44
C VAL A 32 -6.82 -0.49 8.86
N GLU A 33 -6.38 -0.87 10.06
CA GLU A 33 -4.99 -0.73 10.51
C GLU A 33 -4.44 -2.10 10.94
N ARG A 34 -3.33 -2.51 10.35
CA ARG A 34 -2.65 -3.78 10.64
C ARG A 34 -1.15 -3.55 10.81
N THR A 35 -0.51 -4.44 11.57
CA THR A 35 0.94 -4.46 11.70
C THR A 35 1.48 -5.73 11.06
N VAL A 36 2.44 -5.57 10.16
CA VAL A 36 3.15 -6.66 9.49
C VAL A 36 4.59 -6.69 10.00
N ARG A 37 5.09 -7.87 10.32
CA ARG A 37 6.42 -8.09 10.87
C ARG A 37 7.16 -9.14 10.06
N ASP A 38 8.45 -8.91 9.84
CA ASP A 38 9.38 -9.87 9.29
C ASP A 38 10.52 -10.06 10.30
N ASP A 39 10.51 -11.22 10.96
CA ASP A 39 11.48 -11.57 12.00
C ASP A 39 12.88 -11.85 11.44
N GLU A 40 12.98 -12.35 10.20
CA GLU A 40 14.25 -12.67 9.57
C GLU A 40 15.03 -11.40 9.21
N ARG A 41 14.30 -10.39 8.69
CA ARG A 41 14.83 -9.06 8.38
C ARG A 41 14.82 -8.11 9.59
N GLY A 42 14.18 -8.49 10.70
CA GLY A 42 14.11 -7.70 11.92
C GLY A 42 13.35 -6.38 11.74
N VAL A 43 12.31 -6.37 10.92
CA VAL A 43 11.56 -5.16 10.54
C VAL A 43 10.06 -5.28 10.84
N ARG A 44 9.41 -4.14 11.04
CA ARG A 44 7.97 -4.05 11.28
C ARG A 44 7.38 -2.83 10.59
N ALA A 45 6.22 -2.99 9.98
CA ALA A 45 5.45 -1.93 9.36
C ALA A 45 4.02 -1.86 9.90
N VAL A 46 3.46 -0.66 9.95
CA VAL A 46 2.03 -0.42 10.09
C VAL A 46 1.44 -0.14 8.71
N ILE A 47 0.32 -0.79 8.40
CA ILE A 47 -0.43 -0.67 7.16
C ILE A 47 -1.80 -0.10 7.50
N ARG A 48 -2.14 1.02 6.88
CA ARG A 48 -3.44 1.68 6.99
C ARG A 48 -4.12 1.66 5.64
N TYR A 49 -5.40 1.32 5.62
CA TYR A 49 -6.21 1.38 4.41
C TYR A 49 -7.37 2.35 4.61
N ARG A 50 -7.52 3.26 3.65
CA ARG A 50 -8.66 4.17 3.52
C ARG A 50 -9.39 3.80 2.24
N PRO A 51 -10.67 3.39 2.29
CA PRO A 51 -11.40 2.93 1.11
C PRO A 51 -11.79 4.08 0.18
N GLU A 52 -11.94 5.29 0.73
CA GLU A 52 -12.45 6.45 0.01
C GLU A 52 -11.53 7.66 0.19
N VAL A 53 -10.50 7.77 -0.65
CA VAL A 53 -9.67 8.97 -0.75
C VAL A 53 -10.02 9.73 -2.01
N MET A 54 -10.41 11.00 -1.84
CA MET A 54 -10.58 11.94 -2.95
C MET A 54 -9.22 12.20 -3.62
N ILE A 55 -9.15 11.93 -4.92
CA ILE A 55 -8.01 12.25 -5.78
C ILE A 55 -8.49 13.16 -6.91
N GLY A 56 -7.60 14.00 -7.42
CA GLY A 56 -7.87 14.83 -8.58
C GLY A 56 -6.60 15.39 -9.18
N GLY A 57 -6.71 15.84 -10.42
CA GLY A 57 -5.58 16.39 -11.17
C GLY A 57 -6.00 17.04 -12.47
N SER A 58 -4.99 17.58 -13.16
CA SER A 58 -5.16 18.16 -14.48
C SER A 58 -3.97 17.85 -15.37
N GLU A 59 -4.22 17.63 -16.65
CA GLU A 59 -3.20 17.34 -17.66
C GLU A 59 -3.46 18.20 -18.88
N GLU A 60 -2.41 18.89 -19.35
CA GLU A 60 -2.44 19.61 -20.60
C GLU A 60 -2.08 18.65 -21.74
N ILE A 61 -3.00 18.49 -22.67
CA ILE A 61 -2.83 17.68 -23.88
C ILE A 61 -2.67 18.62 -25.06
N VAL A 62 -1.52 18.55 -25.72
CA VAL A 62 -1.29 19.26 -26.98
C VAL A 62 -1.91 18.44 -28.11
N ASN A 63 -2.92 19.01 -28.77
CA ASN A 63 -3.62 18.40 -29.89
C ASN A 63 -2.75 18.43 -31.17
N GLU A 64 -3.10 17.60 -32.15
CA GLU A 64 -2.36 17.53 -33.42
C GLU A 64 -2.36 18.85 -34.21
N ASP A 65 -3.34 19.72 -33.99
CA ASP A 65 -3.42 21.05 -34.60
C ASP A 65 -2.60 22.13 -33.86
N GLY A 66 -1.87 21.75 -32.82
CA GLY A 66 -1.04 22.64 -32.01
C GLY A 66 -1.81 23.43 -30.94
N THR A 67 -3.12 23.21 -30.80
CA THR A 67 -3.90 23.75 -29.68
C THR A 67 -3.67 22.94 -28.41
N ALA A 68 -3.83 23.54 -27.24
CA ALA A 68 -3.74 22.85 -25.96
C ALA A 68 -5.13 22.68 -25.34
N SER A 69 -5.44 21.46 -24.90
CA SER A 69 -6.63 21.11 -24.13
C SER A 69 -6.22 20.83 -22.68
N LEU A 70 -6.91 21.43 -21.71
CA LEU A 70 -6.71 21.10 -20.29
C LEU A 70 -7.80 20.13 -19.83
N VAL A 71 -7.39 18.90 -19.51
CA VAL A 71 -8.28 17.87 -18.95
C VAL A 71 -8.19 17.93 -17.44
N HIS A 72 -9.33 17.98 -16.76
CA HIS A 72 -9.43 17.85 -15.31
C HIS A 72 -10.12 16.53 -14.98
N TRP A 73 -9.66 15.85 -13.94
CA TRP A 73 -10.32 14.66 -13.40
C TRP A 73 -10.37 14.72 -11.89
N ASP A 74 -11.44 14.16 -11.35
CA ASP A 74 -11.63 13.89 -9.93
C ASP A 74 -12.10 12.43 -9.79
N GLY A 75 -11.76 11.79 -8.68
CA GLY A 75 -12.15 10.41 -8.41
C GLY A 75 -12.02 10.06 -6.93
N ILE A 76 -12.63 8.94 -6.55
CA ILE A 76 -12.46 8.32 -5.24
C ILE A 76 -11.71 7.01 -5.46
N PHE A 77 -10.62 6.82 -4.73
CA PHE A 77 -9.80 5.61 -4.77
C PHE A 77 -9.43 5.18 -3.36
N GLY A 78 -9.27 3.89 -3.16
CA GLY A 78 -8.63 3.36 -1.96
C GLY A 78 -7.16 3.72 -1.91
N GLN A 79 -6.67 3.88 -0.70
CA GLN A 79 -5.29 4.19 -0.44
C GLN A 79 -4.77 3.34 0.71
N PHE A 80 -3.66 2.66 0.44
CA PHE A 80 -2.81 2.09 1.46
C PHE A 80 -1.72 3.08 1.83
N GLU A 81 -1.51 3.27 3.13
CA GLU A 81 -0.30 3.85 3.69
C GLU A 81 0.45 2.78 4.48
N ALA A 82 1.66 2.45 4.04
CA ALA A 82 2.56 1.55 4.71
C ALA A 82 3.74 2.33 5.29
N GLU A 83 4.01 2.18 6.58
CA GLU A 83 5.11 2.87 7.25
C GLU A 83 5.93 1.89 8.07
N MET A 84 7.24 1.86 7.84
CA MET A 84 8.18 1.08 8.64
C MET A 84 8.39 1.77 9.99
N ILE A 85 8.03 1.07 11.06
CA ILE A 85 8.03 1.56 12.45
C ILE A 85 9.14 0.92 13.31
N GLU A 86 9.76 -0.16 12.83
CA GLU A 86 10.90 -0.82 13.47
C GLU A 86 11.81 -1.43 12.40
N GLY A 87 13.11 -1.45 12.69
CA GLY A 87 14.13 -1.97 11.79
C GLY A 87 14.66 -0.91 10.82
N LYS A 88 15.67 -1.29 10.05
CA LYS A 88 16.25 -0.46 8.99
C LYS A 88 16.72 -1.35 7.85
N LEU A 89 16.19 -1.07 6.66
CA LEU A 89 16.61 -1.70 5.42
C LEU A 89 17.27 -0.65 4.50
N ALA A 90 17.96 -1.13 3.46
CA ALA A 90 18.31 -0.26 2.33
C ALA A 90 17.02 0.27 1.69
N ALA A 91 17.09 1.38 0.96
CA ALA A 91 15.90 2.04 0.41
C ALA A 91 15.06 1.09 -0.45
N ASP A 92 15.69 0.40 -1.41
CA ASP A 92 15.02 -0.52 -2.32
C ASP A 92 14.42 -1.74 -1.58
N ASP A 93 15.16 -2.30 -0.62
CA ASP A 93 14.70 -3.42 0.22
C ASP A 93 13.55 -3.01 1.14
N GLY A 94 13.57 -1.77 1.64
CA GLY A 94 12.52 -1.19 2.47
C GLY A 94 11.24 -0.96 1.67
N GLU A 95 11.36 -0.44 0.45
CA GLU A 95 10.23 -0.32 -0.47
C GLU A 95 9.64 -1.70 -0.78
N ALA A 96 10.48 -2.69 -1.13
CA ALA A 96 10.05 -4.05 -1.41
C ALA A 96 9.30 -4.66 -0.21
N PHE A 97 9.83 -4.52 1.01
CA PHE A 97 9.16 -4.95 2.22
C PHE A 97 7.79 -4.28 2.43
N LEU A 98 7.69 -2.97 2.23
CA LEU A 98 6.42 -2.25 2.40
C LEU A 98 5.37 -2.70 1.37
N ARG A 99 5.78 -3.04 0.15
CA ARG A 99 4.89 -3.62 -0.88
C ARG A 99 4.41 -5.01 -0.49
N GLU A 100 5.33 -5.87 -0.04
CA GLU A 100 5.02 -7.21 0.48
C GLU A 100 4.04 -7.12 1.66
N ALA A 101 4.22 -6.13 2.54
CA ALA A 101 3.34 -5.92 3.69
C ALA A 101 1.93 -5.47 3.29
N VAL A 102 1.77 -4.66 2.23
CA VAL A 102 0.44 -4.32 1.69
C VAL A 102 -0.24 -5.55 1.10
N ILE A 103 0.48 -6.38 0.31
CA ILE A 103 -0.07 -7.64 -0.23
C ILE A 103 -0.49 -8.58 0.91
N ALA A 104 0.28 -8.63 2.00
CA ALA A 104 -0.05 -9.46 3.15
C ALA A 104 -1.36 -9.02 3.84
N VAL A 105 -1.70 -7.73 3.81
CA VAL A 105 -2.96 -7.18 4.35
C VAL A 105 -4.11 -7.30 3.37
N CYS A 106 -3.84 -7.16 2.07
CA CYS A 106 -4.84 -7.26 1.02
C CYS A 106 -4.29 -8.03 -0.19
N PRO A 107 -4.42 -9.37 -0.21
CA PRO A 107 -3.86 -10.22 -1.27
C PRO A 107 -4.45 -9.96 -2.65
N THR A 108 -5.62 -9.32 -2.72
CA THR A 108 -6.29 -8.94 -3.97
C THR A 108 -5.73 -7.68 -4.61
N VAL A 109 -4.84 -6.95 -3.92
CA VAL A 109 -4.14 -5.81 -4.54
C VAL A 109 -3.26 -6.34 -5.67
N ASP A 110 -3.57 -5.89 -6.88
CA ASP A 110 -2.88 -6.33 -8.10
C ASP A 110 -1.40 -5.93 -8.07
N THR A 111 -0.52 -6.89 -8.36
CA THR A 111 0.92 -6.67 -8.50
C THR A 111 1.27 -5.66 -9.59
N ASP A 112 0.43 -5.51 -10.62
CA ASP A 112 0.64 -4.52 -11.68
C ASP A 112 0.38 -3.10 -11.19
N VAL A 113 -0.58 -2.91 -10.26
CA VAL A 113 -0.81 -1.62 -9.58
C VAL A 113 0.39 -1.27 -8.69
N LEU A 114 0.96 -2.28 -8.04
CA LEU A 114 2.19 -2.11 -7.26
C LEU A 114 3.37 -1.76 -8.18
N ALA A 115 3.53 -2.41 -9.33
CA ALA A 115 4.63 -2.11 -10.25
C ALA A 115 4.53 -0.72 -10.95
N GLY A 116 3.39 -0.03 -10.81
CA GLY A 116 3.06 1.19 -11.54
C GLY A 116 3.41 2.53 -10.86
N GLN A 117 3.10 3.61 -11.57
CA GLN A 117 3.38 5.01 -11.20
C GLN A 117 2.51 5.57 -10.05
N TRP A 118 1.57 4.77 -9.53
CA TRP A 118 0.62 5.16 -8.48
C TRP A 118 1.13 4.87 -7.07
N VAL A 119 2.45 4.68 -6.95
CA VAL A 119 3.12 4.43 -5.68
C VAL A 119 4.01 5.62 -5.35
N GLN A 120 3.76 6.23 -4.21
CA GLN A 120 4.54 7.33 -3.68
C GLN A 120 5.43 6.82 -2.55
N VAL A 121 6.75 6.95 -2.74
CA VAL A 121 7.74 6.51 -1.76
C VAL A 121 8.37 7.73 -1.10
N ALA A 122 8.38 7.75 0.23
CA ALA A 122 8.94 8.84 1.03
C ALA A 122 9.64 8.27 2.27
N GLY A 123 10.95 8.02 2.16
CA GLY A 123 11.76 7.52 3.27
C GLY A 123 11.29 6.14 3.73
N ASN A 124 10.77 6.07 4.96
CA ASN A 124 10.24 4.84 5.56
C ASN A 124 8.74 4.61 5.27
N ARG A 125 8.13 5.42 4.39
CA ARG A 125 6.70 5.37 4.07
C ARG A 125 6.46 5.13 2.58
N LEU A 126 5.42 4.37 2.30
CA LEU A 126 4.93 4.02 0.97
C LEU A 126 3.41 4.27 0.93
N ARG A 127 2.95 5.05 -0.05
CA ARG A 127 1.52 5.25 -0.32
C ARG A 127 1.17 4.62 -1.65
N ILE A 128 0.12 3.80 -1.66
CA ILE A 128 -0.36 3.07 -2.84
C ILE A 128 -1.82 3.39 -3.04
N PHE A 129 -2.21 3.80 -4.23
CA PHE A 129 -3.61 3.97 -4.60
C PHE A 129 -4.12 2.68 -5.24
N ALA A 130 -4.88 1.89 -4.47
CA ALA A 130 -5.40 0.59 -4.86
C ALA A 130 -6.65 0.25 -4.03
N GLN A 131 -7.59 -0.47 -4.62
CA GLN A 131 -8.75 -0.99 -3.90
C GLN A 131 -8.47 -2.30 -3.18
N CYS A 132 -9.20 -2.52 -2.09
CA CYS A 132 -9.17 -3.77 -1.34
C CYS A 132 -10.58 -4.37 -1.25
N PRO A 133 -11.04 -5.07 -2.29
CA PRO A 133 -12.39 -5.61 -2.35
C PRO A 133 -12.79 -6.44 -1.12
N GLU A 134 -11.85 -7.17 -0.52
CA GLU A 134 -12.10 -7.96 0.69
C GLU A 134 -12.46 -7.10 1.90
N VAL A 135 -11.86 -5.92 2.04
CA VAL A 135 -12.17 -4.97 3.10
C VAL A 135 -13.41 -4.16 2.73
N ASP A 136 -13.49 -3.70 1.47
CA ASP A 136 -14.60 -2.88 0.97
C ASP A 136 -15.94 -3.61 1.13
N ALA A 137 -16.00 -4.92 0.85
CA ALA A 137 -17.19 -5.75 1.02
C ALA A 137 -17.66 -5.89 2.48
N THR A 138 -16.87 -5.49 3.48
CA THR A 138 -17.25 -5.53 4.90
C THR A 138 -17.78 -4.20 5.43
N LEU A 139 -17.75 -3.15 4.60
CA LEU A 139 -18.19 -1.80 4.97
C LEU A 139 -19.63 -1.49 4.52
N GLU A 140 -20.26 -2.40 3.76
CA GLU A 140 -21.66 -2.30 3.29
C GLU A 140 -22.70 -2.69 4.35
#